data_AF-A0A135RXN7-F1
#
_entry.id   AF-A0A135RXN7-F1
#
_cell.length_a   1.000
_cell.length_b   1.000
_cell.length_c   1.000
_cell.angle_alpha   90.00
_cell.angle_beta   90.00
_cell.angle_gamma   90.00
#
_symmetry.space_group_name_H-M   'P 1'
#
loop_
_entity.id
_entity.type
_entity.pdbx_description
1 polymer ?
#
loop_
_entity_poly.entity_id
_entity_poly.type
_entity_poly.pdbx_seq_one_letter_code
_entity_poly.pdbx_strand_id
1 'polypeptide(L)'
;MMLFLGDFIYIDLPVALGWSPEHYTTAYRQVYASPSWSPALRSTPWLHVYDDHEIINDWAANETGLYQSALRPYWSYQGHANPPSQYGVDKTHYTFRRGDVSFFVLDTRRYRSAENMADGPAKTMLGAAQLDDLREWLETEKSWSAASRSHEIGGVPIRPIASRDICGRET
;
A
#
# COMPACT_ATOMS: atom_id res chain seq x y z
N MET A 1 -12.53 6.64 10.81
CA MET A 1 -11.23 6.14 10.32
C MET A 1 -11.31 6.06 8.82
N MET A 2 -10.24 6.45 8.14
CA MET A 2 -10.07 6.36 6.70
C MET A 2 -8.92 5.39 6.41
N LEU A 3 -9.12 4.46 5.47
CA LEU A 3 -8.04 3.67 4.90
C LEU A 3 -7.81 4.22 3.48
N PHE A 4 -6.64 4.80 3.24
CA PHE A 4 -6.29 5.46 1.99
C PHE A 4 -5.19 4.66 1.29
N LEU A 5 -5.48 4.20 0.08
CA LEU A 5 -4.75 3.13 -0.58
C LEU A 5 -3.72 3.64 -1.62
N GLY A 6 -3.15 4.81 -1.38
CA GLY A 6 -2.12 5.42 -2.24
C GLY A 6 -2.62 6.51 -3.17
N ASP A 7 -1.72 7.04 -3.99
CA ASP A 7 -1.90 8.28 -4.76
C ASP A 7 -2.28 9.50 -3.89
N PHE A 8 -1.70 9.58 -2.69
CA PHE A 8 -1.88 10.73 -1.81
C PHE A 8 -1.19 11.98 -2.35
N ILE A 9 -0.03 11.79 -2.99
CA ILE A 9 0.65 12.81 -3.78
C ILE A 9 0.80 12.31 -5.22
N TYR A 10 0.84 13.25 -6.15
CA TYR A 10 1.21 13.01 -7.54
C TYR A 10 2.49 13.79 -7.81
N ILE A 11 3.65 13.12 -7.71
CA ILE A 11 4.95 13.79 -7.86
C ILE A 11 5.26 14.16 -9.32
N ASP A 12 4.64 13.44 -10.26
CA ASP A 12 4.98 13.36 -11.67
C ASP A 12 3.92 13.95 -12.62
N LEU A 13 2.73 14.27 -12.09
CA LEU A 13 1.60 14.81 -12.85
C LEU A 13 1.05 16.12 -12.26
N PRO A 14 0.49 17.02 -13.11
CA PRO A 14 0.59 17.02 -14.58
C PRO A 14 2.00 17.45 -15.07
N VAL A 15 2.82 18.00 -14.17
CA VAL A 15 4.24 18.33 -14.40
C VAL A 15 5.01 17.84 -13.20
N ALA A 16 6.12 17.13 -13.44
CA ALA A 16 6.93 16.60 -12.36
C ALA A 16 7.50 17.73 -11.47
N LEU A 17 7.27 17.62 -10.16
CA LEU A 17 7.85 18.54 -9.17
C LEU A 17 9.36 18.32 -8.99
N GLY A 18 9.85 17.13 -9.35
CA GLY A 18 11.24 16.70 -9.22
C GLY A 18 11.38 15.50 -8.29
N TRP A 19 12.61 14.99 -8.15
CA TRP A 19 12.85 13.64 -7.62
C TRP A 19 13.76 13.58 -6.38
N SER A 20 13.93 14.70 -5.69
CA SER A 20 14.71 14.76 -4.45
C SER A 20 13.77 14.64 -3.25
N PRO A 21 14.25 14.22 -2.07
CA PRO A 21 13.42 14.16 -0.85
C PRO A 21 12.66 15.46 -0.55
N GLU A 22 13.22 16.61 -0.92
CA GLU A 22 12.63 17.93 -0.75
C GLU A 22 11.43 18.15 -1.70
N HIS A 23 11.51 17.66 -2.94
CA HIS A 23 10.39 17.72 -3.90
C HIS A 23 9.20 16.88 -3.39
N TYR A 24 9.45 15.64 -2.96
CA TYR A 24 8.41 14.80 -2.35
C TYR A 24 7.84 15.43 -1.07
N THR A 25 8.70 15.96 -0.18
CA THR A 25 8.26 16.68 1.03
C THR A 25 7.36 17.87 0.68
N THR A 26 7.68 18.58 -0.40
CA THR A 26 6.87 19.70 -0.89
C THR A 26 5.50 19.22 -1.37
N ALA A 27 5.43 18.11 -2.09
CA ALA A 27 4.16 17.51 -2.53
C ALA A 27 3.26 17.16 -1.34
N TYR A 28 3.79 16.50 -0.30
CA TYR A 28 3.03 16.21 0.93
C TYR A 28 2.52 17.50 1.59
N ARG A 29 3.38 18.52 1.73
CA ARG A 29 2.99 19.80 2.33
C ARG A 29 1.88 20.50 1.54
N GLN A 30 1.91 20.45 0.21
CA GLN A 30 0.87 21.03 -0.63
C GLN A 30 -0.49 20.37 -0.38
N VAL A 31 -0.54 19.04 -0.30
CA VAL A 31 -1.79 18.31 -0.02
C VAL A 31 -2.32 18.65 1.37
N TYR A 32 -1.48 18.59 2.41
CA TYR A 32 -1.90 18.91 3.77
C TYR A 32 -2.24 20.39 4.01
N ALA A 33 -1.66 21.31 3.21
CA ALA A 33 -1.97 22.74 3.26
C ALA A 33 -3.19 23.12 2.40
N SER A 34 -3.75 22.19 1.63
CA SER A 34 -4.90 22.46 0.78
C SER A 34 -6.11 22.93 1.59
N PRO A 35 -6.86 23.97 1.15
CA PRO A 35 -8.12 24.37 1.78
C PRO A 35 -9.14 23.23 1.86
N SER A 36 -9.05 22.25 0.95
CA SER A 36 -9.89 21.05 0.94
C SER A 36 -9.56 20.08 2.09
N TRP A 37 -8.38 20.20 2.71
CA TRP A 37 -7.98 19.40 3.88
C TRP A 37 -8.71 19.87 5.14
N SER A 38 -10.04 19.71 5.16
CA SER A 38 -10.97 20.31 6.12
C SER A 38 -10.73 19.87 7.59
N PRO A 39 -11.29 20.59 8.58
CA PRO A 39 -11.23 20.17 9.98
C PRO A 39 -11.71 18.73 10.20
N ALA A 40 -12.75 18.28 9.48
CA ALA A 40 -13.27 16.93 9.59
C ALA A 40 -12.27 15.86 9.09
N LEU A 41 -11.54 16.15 8.00
CA LEU A 41 -10.48 15.27 7.50
C LEU A 41 -9.31 15.22 8.49
N ARG A 42 -8.93 16.36 9.07
CA ARG A 42 -7.88 16.45 10.09
C ARG A 42 -8.22 15.70 11.38
N SER A 43 -9.50 15.65 11.76
CA SER A 43 -9.96 14.91 12.95
C SER A 43 -10.23 13.43 12.70
N THR A 44 -10.17 12.97 11.45
CA THR A 44 -10.36 11.57 11.10
C THR A 44 -9.02 10.84 11.21
N PRO A 45 -8.90 9.68 11.89
CA PRO A 45 -7.69 8.87 11.83
C PRO A 45 -7.51 8.28 10.42
N TRP A 46 -6.33 8.42 9.83
CA TRP A 46 -5.98 7.88 8.52
C TRP A 46 -4.95 6.77 8.65
N LEU A 47 -5.18 5.67 7.92
CA LEU A 47 -4.21 4.62 7.67
C LEU A 47 -3.85 4.68 6.19
N HIS A 48 -2.55 4.61 5.90
CA HIS A 48 -2.02 4.86 4.58
C HIS A 48 -1.31 3.63 4.01
N VAL A 49 -1.36 3.55 2.69
CA VAL A 49 -0.49 2.78 1.81
C VAL A 49 -0.05 3.75 0.72
N TYR A 50 1.16 3.62 0.20
CA TYR A 50 1.57 4.36 -1.00
C TYR A 50 1.29 3.53 -2.25
N ASP A 51 1.09 4.18 -3.38
CA ASP A 51 1.01 3.57 -4.70
C ASP A 51 2.13 4.16 -5.59
N ASP A 52 2.03 4.06 -6.91
CA ASP A 52 3.08 4.50 -7.82
C ASP A 52 3.31 6.00 -7.81
N HIS A 53 2.27 6.82 -7.76
CA HIS A 53 2.43 8.28 -7.86
C HIS A 53 3.13 8.93 -6.65
N GLU A 54 3.30 8.19 -5.55
CA GLU A 54 4.23 8.55 -4.48
C GLU A 54 5.71 8.46 -4.89
N ILE A 55 6.04 7.70 -5.95
CA ILE A 55 7.41 7.50 -6.47
C ILE A 55 7.52 8.02 -7.90
N ILE A 56 6.81 7.40 -8.84
CA ILE A 56 6.61 7.75 -10.26
C ILE A 56 5.61 6.74 -10.86
N ASN A 57 4.76 7.19 -11.78
CA ASN A 57 3.76 6.38 -12.47
C ASN A 57 4.31 5.02 -12.91
N ASP A 58 3.54 3.97 -12.65
CA ASP A 58 3.89 2.58 -12.95
C ASP A 58 5.16 2.05 -12.27
N TRP A 59 5.49 2.53 -11.05
CA TRP A 59 6.65 2.03 -10.30
C TRP A 59 6.67 0.50 -10.16
N ALA A 60 7.74 -0.12 -10.66
CA ALA A 60 7.98 -1.56 -10.61
C ALA A 60 9.50 -1.89 -10.61
N ALA A 61 10.29 -1.10 -9.87
CA ALA A 61 11.75 -1.16 -9.88
C ALA A 61 12.36 -1.43 -8.49
N ASN A 62 11.60 -2.04 -7.58
CA ASN A 62 12.05 -2.39 -6.23
C ASN A 62 12.58 -1.20 -5.42
N GLU A 63 13.58 -1.38 -4.57
CA GLU A 63 14.19 -0.32 -3.76
C GLU A 63 15.27 0.49 -4.49
N THR A 64 15.23 0.50 -5.82
CA THR A 64 16.24 1.16 -6.66
C THR A 64 15.88 2.62 -6.93
N GLY A 65 16.83 3.38 -7.50
CA GLY A 65 16.59 4.70 -8.08
C GLY A 65 15.86 5.65 -7.13
N LEU A 66 14.62 6.00 -7.48
CA LEU A 66 13.80 7.00 -6.81
C LEU A 66 13.24 6.55 -5.46
N TYR A 67 13.23 5.24 -5.18
CA TYR A 67 12.53 4.67 -4.03
C TYR A 67 12.95 5.32 -2.71
N GLN A 68 14.25 5.42 -2.44
CA GLN A 68 14.73 5.98 -1.17
C GLN A 68 14.39 7.48 -1.02
N SER A 69 14.43 8.23 -2.12
CA SER A 69 14.04 9.64 -2.12
C SER A 69 12.55 9.83 -1.84
N ALA A 70 11.71 8.97 -2.41
CA ALA A 70 10.26 8.99 -2.26
C ALA A 70 9.80 8.50 -0.89
N LEU A 71 10.36 7.39 -0.40
CA LEU A 71 9.88 6.72 0.80
C LEU A 71 10.30 7.43 2.08
N ARG A 72 11.39 8.20 2.08
CA ARG A 72 11.81 8.99 3.26
C ARG A 72 10.73 9.96 3.75
N PRO A 73 10.12 10.82 2.90
CA PRO A 73 9.00 11.65 3.31
C PRO A 73 7.72 10.84 3.54
N TYR A 74 7.43 9.80 2.76
CA TYR A 74 6.30 8.90 3.05
C TYR A 74 6.36 8.39 4.49
N TRP A 75 7.50 7.87 4.94
CA TRP A 75 7.69 7.41 6.31
C TRP A 75 7.43 8.52 7.33
N SER A 76 7.93 9.73 7.05
CA SER A 76 7.79 10.89 7.94
C SER A 76 6.34 11.38 8.07
N TYR A 77 5.56 11.38 7.00
CA TYR A 77 4.19 11.91 6.99
C TYR A 77 3.12 10.86 7.27
N GLN A 78 3.32 9.61 6.84
CA GLN A 78 2.28 8.59 6.77
C GLN A 78 2.74 7.24 7.33
N GLY A 79 3.88 6.73 6.87
CA GLY A 79 4.32 5.38 7.21
C GLY A 79 4.50 5.16 8.71
N HIS A 80 5.13 6.10 9.44
CA HIS A 80 5.30 5.98 10.89
C HIS A 80 4.01 6.24 11.70
N ALA A 81 2.97 6.78 11.08
CA ALA A 81 1.66 6.96 11.72
C ALA A 81 0.78 5.71 11.61
N ASN A 82 1.12 4.79 10.71
CA ASN A 82 0.47 3.48 10.61
C ASN A 82 0.86 2.59 11.80
N PRO A 83 0.09 1.52 12.09
CA PRO A 83 0.53 0.44 12.96
C PRO A 83 1.90 -0.07 12.55
N PRO A 84 2.82 -0.30 13.52
CA PRO A 84 4.13 -0.85 13.19
C PRO A 84 3.97 -2.22 12.54
N SER A 85 4.74 -2.46 11.48
CA SER A 85 4.72 -3.77 10.84
C SER A 85 5.28 -4.85 11.76
N GLN A 86 4.49 -5.90 11.98
CA GLN A 86 4.91 -7.09 12.69
C GLN A 86 5.88 -7.97 11.87
N TYR A 87 6.09 -7.65 10.59
CA TYR A 87 6.91 -8.42 9.65
C TYR A 87 8.34 -7.90 9.51
N GLY A 88 8.70 -6.86 10.29
CA GLY A 88 10.07 -6.37 10.40
C GLY A 88 10.20 -4.85 10.30
N VAL A 89 11.43 -4.38 10.53
CA VAL A 89 11.79 -2.96 10.39
C VAL A 89 11.70 -2.57 8.91
N ASP A 90 11.27 -1.34 8.65
CA ASP A 90 11.07 -0.76 7.32
C ASP A 90 10.10 -1.54 6.42
N LYS A 91 9.30 -2.46 6.96
CA LYS A 91 8.20 -3.11 6.24
C LYS A 91 7.00 -2.19 6.20
N THR A 92 6.48 -2.01 4.99
CA THR A 92 5.40 -1.10 4.63
C THR A 92 4.04 -1.77 4.68
N HIS A 93 4.00 -3.11 4.60
CA HIS A 93 2.80 -3.90 4.85
C HIS A 93 2.62 -4.17 6.33
N TYR A 94 1.38 -4.17 6.78
CA TYR A 94 1.03 -4.33 8.19
C TYR A 94 -0.38 -4.89 8.32
N THR A 95 -0.74 -5.26 9.54
CA THR A 95 -2.11 -5.66 9.85
C THR A 95 -2.72 -4.73 10.89
N PHE A 96 -4.04 -4.63 10.90
CA PHE A 96 -4.78 -3.96 11.96
C PHE A 96 -6.16 -4.59 12.12
N ARG A 97 -6.81 -4.38 13.26
CA ARG A 97 -8.16 -4.87 13.51
C ARG A 97 -9.11 -3.74 13.83
N ARG A 98 -10.33 -3.81 13.29
CA ARG A 98 -11.42 -2.88 13.58
C ARG A 98 -12.70 -3.66 13.88
N GLY A 99 -13.07 -3.71 15.16
CA GLY A 99 -14.18 -4.57 15.60
C GLY A 99 -13.85 -6.04 15.34
N ASP A 100 -14.74 -6.72 14.63
CA ASP A 100 -14.58 -8.15 14.32
C ASP A 100 -13.86 -8.46 13.00
N VAL A 101 -13.33 -7.43 12.33
CA VAL A 101 -12.64 -7.56 11.04
C VAL A 101 -11.17 -7.22 11.19
N SER A 102 -10.32 -8.17 10.80
CA SER A 102 -8.88 -7.96 10.66
C SER A 102 -8.52 -7.61 9.22
N PHE A 103 -7.56 -6.71 9.05
CA PHE A 103 -7.11 -6.22 7.76
C PHE A 103 -5.64 -6.55 7.57
N PHE A 104 -5.29 -7.08 6.40
CA PHE A 104 -3.91 -7.13 5.91
C PHE A 104 -3.74 -6.07 4.85
N VAL A 105 -2.88 -5.10 5.14
CA VAL A 105 -2.59 -3.97 4.28
C VAL A 105 -1.34 -4.29 3.47
N LEU A 106 -1.51 -4.42 2.16
CA LEU A 106 -0.47 -4.87 1.24
C LEU A 106 0.37 -3.71 0.71
N ASP A 107 1.60 -4.02 0.32
CA ASP A 107 2.47 -3.18 -0.50
C ASP A 107 2.57 -3.83 -1.88
N THR A 108 1.97 -3.20 -2.88
CA THR A 108 1.90 -3.72 -4.26
C THR A 108 2.89 -3.03 -5.20
N ARG A 109 3.80 -2.19 -4.70
CA ARG A 109 4.75 -1.43 -5.53
C ARG A 109 6.20 -1.78 -5.26
N ARG A 110 6.56 -2.06 -4.02
CA ARG A 110 7.94 -2.38 -3.66
C ARG A 110 8.47 -3.64 -4.31
N TYR A 111 7.63 -4.66 -4.48
CA TYR A 111 8.11 -5.99 -4.83
C TYR A 111 7.58 -6.50 -6.17
N ARG A 112 6.74 -5.72 -6.86
CA ARG A 112 6.15 -6.14 -8.12
C ARG A 112 7.17 -6.22 -9.24
N SER A 113 6.95 -7.18 -10.13
CA SER A 113 7.59 -7.23 -11.44
C SER A 113 7.07 -6.11 -12.35
N ALA A 114 7.86 -5.76 -13.36
CA ALA A 114 7.43 -4.84 -14.42
C ALA A 114 6.16 -5.35 -15.10
N GLU A 115 5.26 -4.44 -15.45
CA GLU A 115 3.96 -4.79 -16.03
C GLU A 115 4.09 -5.56 -17.35
N ASN A 116 5.03 -5.13 -18.19
CA ASN A 116 5.33 -5.75 -19.48
C ASN A 116 6.12 -7.07 -19.37
N MET A 117 6.46 -7.52 -18.17
CA MET A 117 7.05 -8.84 -17.99
C MET A 117 6.04 -9.90 -18.40
N ALA A 118 6.47 -10.84 -19.24
CA ALA A 118 5.64 -11.97 -19.65
C ALA A 118 5.14 -12.75 -18.43
N ASP A 119 3.88 -13.19 -18.48
CA ASP A 119 3.30 -13.98 -17.41
C ASP A 119 4.05 -15.32 -17.26
N GLY A 120 4.35 -15.66 -16.01
CA GLY A 120 5.10 -16.85 -15.67
C GLY A 120 5.35 -16.94 -14.18
N PRO A 121 5.91 -18.06 -13.69
CA PRO A 121 6.11 -18.30 -12.26
C PRO A 121 7.04 -17.30 -11.57
N ALA A 122 7.85 -16.56 -12.35
CA ALA A 122 8.74 -15.53 -11.84
C ALA A 122 8.09 -14.13 -11.72
N LYS A 123 6.94 -13.90 -12.36
CA LYS A 123 6.21 -12.62 -12.27
C LYS A 123 5.48 -12.55 -10.94
N THR A 124 5.66 -11.47 -10.19
CA THR A 124 5.10 -11.31 -8.86
C THR A 124 4.56 -9.90 -8.61
N MET A 125 3.64 -9.78 -7.67
CA MET A 125 3.13 -8.48 -7.17
C MET A 125 3.69 -8.16 -5.77
N LEU A 126 3.83 -9.17 -4.92
CA LEU A 126 4.17 -9.02 -3.50
C LEU A 126 5.63 -9.43 -3.19
N GLY A 127 6.31 -10.09 -4.13
CA GLY A 127 7.55 -10.80 -3.81
C GLY A 127 7.30 -12.02 -2.92
N ALA A 128 8.35 -12.80 -2.64
CA ALA A 128 8.21 -14.06 -1.89
C ALA A 128 7.86 -13.81 -0.41
N ALA A 129 8.61 -12.94 0.26
CA ALA A 129 8.49 -12.74 1.70
C ALA A 129 7.09 -12.26 2.12
N GLN A 130 6.56 -11.20 1.49
CA GLN A 130 5.24 -10.67 1.82
C GLN A 130 4.11 -11.62 1.39
N LEU A 131 4.30 -12.40 0.31
CA LEU A 131 3.33 -13.42 -0.08
C LEU A 131 3.24 -14.52 0.99
N ASP A 132 4.37 -14.93 1.56
CA ASP A 132 4.40 -15.91 2.64
C ASP A 132 3.77 -15.33 3.93
N ASP A 133 4.09 -14.08 4.29
CA ASP A 133 3.44 -13.35 5.39
C ASP A 133 1.90 -13.31 5.24
N LEU A 134 1.42 -13.04 4.02
CA LEU A 134 -0.01 -13.01 3.71
C LEU A 134 -0.64 -14.39 3.85
N ARG A 135 0.02 -15.45 3.36
CA ARG A 135 -0.48 -16.82 3.46
C ARG A 135 -0.61 -17.26 4.91
N GLU A 136 0.42 -17.05 5.71
CA GLU A 136 0.40 -17.37 7.15
C GLU A 136 -0.72 -16.62 7.87
N TRP A 137 -0.90 -15.34 7.55
CA TRP A 137 -1.98 -14.55 8.12
C TRP A 137 -3.38 -15.06 7.74
N LEU A 138 -3.57 -15.46 6.48
CA LEU A 138 -4.84 -16.02 6.00
C LEU A 138 -5.20 -17.37 6.61
N GLU A 139 -4.20 -18.17 6.97
CA GLU A 139 -4.39 -19.46 7.66
C GLU A 139 -4.79 -19.28 9.13
N THR A 140 -4.36 -18.19 9.75
CA THR A 140 -4.55 -17.92 11.18
C THR A 140 -5.78 -17.07 11.49
N GLU A 141 -6.16 -16.16 10.58
CA GLU A 141 -7.25 -15.23 10.80
C GLU A 141 -8.61 -15.77 10.33
N LYS A 142 -9.63 -15.62 11.18
CA LYS A 142 -10.97 -16.21 10.97
C LYS A 142 -11.97 -15.26 10.32
N SER A 143 -11.73 -13.96 10.42
CA SER A 143 -12.58 -12.90 9.86
C SER A 143 -11.68 -11.80 9.30
N TRP A 144 -11.40 -11.89 8.00
CA TRP A 144 -10.39 -11.07 7.35
C TRP A 144 -10.87 -10.32 6.11
N SER A 145 -10.19 -9.21 5.82
CA SER A 145 -10.18 -8.51 4.54
C SER A 145 -8.74 -8.17 4.15
N ALA A 146 -8.35 -8.40 2.90
CA ALA A 146 -7.09 -7.89 2.37
C ALA A 146 -7.34 -6.53 1.69
N ALA A 147 -6.46 -5.56 1.89
CA ALA A 147 -6.57 -4.22 1.31
C ALA A 147 -5.33 -3.89 0.49
N SER A 148 -5.54 -3.57 -0.78
CA SER A 148 -4.52 -3.12 -1.72
C SER A 148 -5.16 -2.20 -2.75
N ARG A 149 -4.36 -1.31 -3.34
CA ARG A 149 -4.69 -0.68 -4.62
C ARG A 149 -3.90 -1.36 -5.73
N SER A 150 -4.59 -1.66 -6.83
CA SER A 150 -3.97 -2.03 -8.11
C SER A 150 -4.62 -1.22 -9.21
N HIS A 151 -3.86 -0.31 -9.83
CA HIS A 151 -4.25 0.25 -11.12
C HIS A 151 -3.86 -0.76 -12.20
N GLU A 152 -4.82 -1.60 -12.59
CA GLU A 152 -4.64 -2.57 -13.68
C GLU A 152 -5.25 -2.00 -14.97
N ILE A 153 -4.40 -1.48 -15.86
CA ILE A 153 -4.72 -1.35 -17.29
C ILE A 153 -4.16 -2.59 -18.01
N GLY A 154 -4.40 -3.80 -17.48
CA GLY A 154 -3.68 -4.98 -17.98
C GLY A 154 -3.73 -6.27 -17.17
N GLY A 155 -4.85 -6.57 -16.51
CA GLY A 155 -5.24 -7.93 -16.09
C GLY A 155 -4.16 -8.85 -15.51
N VAL A 156 -3.88 -8.71 -14.22
CA VAL A 156 -3.53 -9.85 -13.35
C VAL A 156 -4.29 -9.66 -12.05
N PRO A 157 -5.55 -10.11 -11.96
CA PRO A 157 -6.29 -9.98 -10.71
C PRO A 157 -5.52 -10.71 -9.62
N ILE A 158 -5.41 -10.08 -8.45
CA ILE A 158 -5.16 -10.82 -7.21
C ILE A 158 -6.31 -11.83 -7.13
N ARG A 159 -6.02 -13.09 -7.48
CA ARG A 159 -7.04 -14.15 -7.44
C ARG A 159 -7.58 -14.17 -6.01
N PRO A 160 -8.90 -14.10 -5.80
CA PRO A 160 -9.45 -14.26 -4.48
C PRO A 160 -8.98 -15.61 -3.95
N ILE A 161 -8.24 -15.60 -2.85
CA ILE A 161 -8.00 -16.79 -2.06
C ILE A 161 -9.36 -17.12 -1.45
N ALA A 162 -9.94 -18.24 -1.88
CA ALA A 162 -11.32 -18.62 -1.60
C ALA A 162 -11.68 -18.39 -0.12
N SER A 163 -12.73 -17.61 0.12
CA SER A 163 -13.36 -17.53 1.43
C SER A 163 -13.83 -18.93 1.83
N ARG A 164 -13.38 -19.45 2.98
CA ARG A 164 -14.02 -20.63 3.58
C ARG A 164 -15.46 -20.26 3.91
N ASP A 165 -16.39 -21.04 3.36
CA ASP A 165 -17.82 -20.93 3.64
C ASP A 165 -18.08 -20.95 5.15
N ILE A 166 -18.57 -19.83 5.67
CA ILE A 166 -19.16 -19.76 7.01
C ILE A 166 -20.59 -20.28 6.89
N CYS A 167 -20.76 -21.60 6.85
CA CYS A 167 -22.05 -22.22 7.20
C CYS A 167 -21.88 -23.68 7.63
N GLY A 168 -21.41 -23.87 8.86
CA GLY A 168 -21.66 -25.09 9.63
C GLY A 168 -22.40 -24.70 10.90
N ARG A 169 -23.74 -24.75 10.89
CA ARG A 169 -24.54 -24.78 12.11
C ARG A 169 -24.74 -26.24 12.49
N GLU A 170 -24.15 -26.63 13.61
CA GLU A 170 -24.59 -27.77 14.40
C GLU A 170 -25.98 -27.46 14.97
N THR A 171 -26.97 -28.29 14.62
CA THR A 171 -27.96 -28.94 15.51
C THR A 171 -28.58 -30.09 14.74
#